data_AF-A0AAE1Q7Y0-F1
#
_entry.id   AF-A0AAE1Q7Y0-F1
#
_cell.length_a   1.000
_cell.length_b   1.000
_cell.length_c   1.000
_cell.angle_alpha   90.00
_cell.angle_beta   90.00
_cell.angle_gamma   90.00
#
_symmetry.space_group_name_H-M   'P 1'
#
loop_
_entity.id
_entity.type
_entity.pdbx_description
1 polymer ?
#
loop_
_entity_poly.entity_id
_entity_poly.type
_entity_poly.pdbx_seq_one_letter_code
_entity_poly.pdbx_strand_id
1 'polypeptide(L)'
;MGGGSSFEPVSGGPYGGGTPLSMLQLPPSAHSELNAHLSTVGSSGASFTLDGGRASEAGEAAEHTEGEVGWVCKSCRLVFPSPQLLAAHQRALDHSRGVLRLTQLLYACTACRHHAATQIEYRRHLEGEQHRAATAPAITSSSSNNIVEDAEVAAVVRQITALAQAAQPATDTNANINKDEAASTPGPQPAPSQ
;
A
#
# COMPACT_ATOMS: atom_id res chain seq x y z
N MET A 1 31.04 29.23 -13.91
CA MET A 1 31.28 27.85 -14.40
C MET A 1 30.21 26.96 -13.79
N GLY A 2 29.03 26.90 -14.41
CA GLY A 2 27.92 26.05 -13.96
C GLY A 2 27.66 25.00 -15.02
N GLY A 3 28.24 23.81 -14.85
CA GLY A 3 27.93 22.66 -15.69
C GLY A 3 26.65 22.01 -15.18
N GLY A 4 25.51 22.34 -15.79
CA GLY A 4 24.28 21.62 -15.59
C GLY A 4 24.42 20.22 -16.20
N SER A 5 24.43 19.19 -15.36
CA SER A 5 24.26 17.80 -15.76
C SER A 5 22.85 17.61 -16.30
N SER A 6 22.63 17.95 -17.57
CA SER A 6 21.48 17.49 -18.32
C SER A 6 21.62 15.97 -18.47
N PHE A 7 20.87 15.22 -17.68
CA PHE A 7 20.54 13.84 -17.99
C PHE A 7 19.53 13.89 -19.15
N GLU A 8 20.02 13.92 -20.38
CA GLU A 8 19.13 13.71 -21.52
C GLU A 8 18.65 12.25 -21.50
N PRO A 9 17.34 11.97 -21.41
CA PRO A 9 16.85 10.64 -21.69
C PRO A 9 17.18 10.36 -23.16
N VAL A 10 18.14 9.46 -23.38
CA VAL A 10 18.55 9.01 -24.72
C VAL A 10 17.29 8.67 -25.52
N SER A 11 17.01 9.53 -26.49
CA SER A 11 15.82 9.51 -27.30
C SER A 11 15.84 8.28 -28.19
N GLY A 12 14.74 7.54 -28.19
CA GLY A 12 14.58 6.31 -28.95
C GLY A 12 14.77 6.52 -30.44
N GLY A 13 15.72 5.77 -31.01
CA GLY A 13 15.61 5.34 -32.40
C GLY A 13 14.43 4.35 -32.55
N PRO A 14 14.00 3.99 -33.77
CA PRO A 14 12.83 3.14 -34.01
C PRO A 14 12.93 1.70 -33.44
N TYR A 15 14.08 1.34 -32.86
CA TYR A 15 14.36 0.08 -32.16
C TYR A 15 14.87 0.28 -30.72
N GLY A 16 14.83 1.53 -30.23
CA GLY A 16 15.23 1.94 -28.89
C GLY A 16 14.12 1.67 -27.89
N GLY A 17 14.41 0.87 -26.89
CA GLY A 17 13.48 0.66 -25.78
C GLY A 17 13.96 -0.31 -24.71
N GLY A 18 15.24 -0.67 -24.73
CA GLY A 18 15.84 -1.52 -23.72
C GLY A 18 16.83 -0.71 -22.88
N THR A 19 16.75 -0.87 -21.56
CA THR A 19 17.75 -0.36 -20.63
C THR A 19 18.86 -1.40 -20.50
N PRO A 20 20.15 -1.07 -20.66
CA PRO A 20 21.21 -2.05 -20.47
C PRO A 20 21.20 -2.57 -19.02
N LEU A 21 21.53 -3.85 -18.84
CA LEU A 21 21.52 -4.48 -17.50
C LEU A 21 22.28 -3.64 -16.48
N SER A 22 23.46 -3.13 -16.84
CA SER A 22 24.33 -2.28 -16.01
C SER A 22 23.71 -0.98 -15.51
N MET A 23 22.64 -0.49 -16.14
CA MET A 23 21.90 0.70 -15.69
C MET A 23 20.78 0.37 -14.71
N LEU A 24 20.41 -0.90 -14.56
CA LEU A 24 19.55 -1.29 -13.44
C LEU A 24 20.34 -1.12 -12.15
N GLN A 25 19.75 -0.41 -11.20
CA GLN A 25 20.30 -0.23 -9.85
C GLN A 25 20.16 -1.52 -9.03
N LEU A 26 20.79 -2.59 -9.50
CA LEU A 26 20.88 -3.88 -8.82
C LEU A 26 22.23 -4.00 -8.09
N PRO A 27 22.27 -4.73 -6.97
CA PRO A 27 23.53 -5.02 -6.30
C PRO A 27 24.46 -5.87 -7.20
N PRO A 28 25.79 -5.77 -7.02
CA PRO A 28 26.77 -6.46 -7.87
C PRO A 28 26.62 -7.99 -7.83
N SER A 29 26.14 -8.53 -6.71
CA SER A 29 25.78 -9.95 -6.57
C SER A 29 24.69 -10.36 -7.57
N ALA A 30 23.60 -9.60 -7.65
CA ALA A 30 22.50 -9.85 -8.57
C ALA A 30 22.94 -9.73 -10.04
N HIS A 31 23.79 -8.74 -10.38
CA HIS A 31 24.37 -8.64 -11.73
C HIS A 31 25.18 -9.87 -12.11
N SER A 32 25.99 -10.39 -11.18
CA SER A 32 26.81 -11.58 -11.40
C SER A 32 25.94 -12.82 -11.65
N GLU A 33 24.92 -13.03 -10.80
CA GLU A 33 23.97 -14.13 -10.96
C GLU A 33 23.19 -14.03 -12.27
N LEU A 34 22.66 -12.85 -12.59
CA LEU A 34 21.97 -12.60 -13.86
C LEU A 34 22.89 -12.91 -15.04
N ASN A 35 24.14 -12.43 -15.03
CA ASN A 35 25.09 -12.71 -16.10
C ASN A 35 25.43 -14.22 -16.23
N ALA A 36 25.46 -14.94 -15.11
CA ALA A 36 25.57 -16.40 -15.12
C ALA A 36 24.34 -17.03 -15.82
N HIS A 37 23.12 -16.65 -15.44
CA HIS A 37 21.88 -17.14 -16.07
C HIS A 37 21.75 -16.76 -17.56
N LEU A 38 22.25 -15.58 -17.96
CA LEU A 38 22.33 -15.17 -19.36
C LEU A 38 23.26 -16.09 -20.15
N SER A 39 24.37 -16.53 -19.53
CA SER A 39 25.37 -17.41 -20.15
C SER A 39 24.93 -18.87 -20.14
N THR A 40 24.05 -19.27 -19.23
CA THR A 40 23.46 -20.61 -19.18
C THR A 40 22.41 -20.82 -20.28
N VAL A 41 22.61 -21.85 -21.09
CA VAL A 41 21.65 -22.31 -22.09
C VAL A 41 20.48 -23.01 -21.38
N GLY A 42 19.25 -22.60 -21.67
CA GLY A 42 18.02 -23.17 -21.06
C GLY A 42 17.42 -22.34 -19.90
N SER A 43 18.17 -21.43 -19.29
CA SER A 43 17.63 -20.55 -18.23
C SER A 43 16.62 -19.56 -18.82
N SER A 44 15.34 -19.71 -18.49
CA SER A 44 14.27 -18.82 -18.97
C SER A 44 13.84 -17.77 -17.95
N GLY A 45 14.29 -17.91 -16.70
CA GLY A 45 14.05 -16.96 -15.62
C GLY A 45 15.25 -16.87 -14.69
N ALA A 46 15.41 -15.69 -14.09
CA ALA A 46 16.37 -15.43 -13.04
C ALA A 46 15.69 -14.60 -11.95
N SER A 47 15.90 -15.01 -10.71
CA SER A 47 15.25 -14.44 -9.54
C SER A 47 16.32 -13.85 -8.62
N PHE A 48 16.22 -12.58 -8.26
CA PHE A 48 17.19 -11.90 -7.38
C PHE A 48 16.52 -11.14 -6.24
N THR A 49 17.21 -10.95 -5.11
CA THR A 49 16.80 -10.02 -4.04
C THR A 49 17.54 -8.70 -4.19
N LEU A 50 16.88 -7.58 -3.85
CA LEU A 50 17.45 -6.24 -4.02
C LEU A 50 18.58 -5.95 -3.02
N ASP A 51 18.57 -6.66 -1.89
CA ASP A 51 19.52 -6.53 -0.78
C ASP A 51 20.50 -7.73 -0.70
N GLY A 52 20.33 -8.75 -1.53
CA GLY A 52 21.10 -10.00 -1.46
C GLY A 52 20.76 -10.91 -0.27
N GLY A 53 19.84 -10.49 0.60
CA GLY A 53 19.38 -11.28 1.73
C GLY A 53 18.47 -12.45 1.33
N ARG A 54 18.25 -13.37 2.27
CA ARG A 54 17.36 -14.54 2.16
C ARG A 54 16.20 -14.45 3.16
N ALA A 55 15.05 -15.04 2.83
CA ALA A 55 13.87 -15.05 3.70
C ALA A 55 14.17 -15.60 5.10
N SER A 56 14.99 -16.66 5.18
CA SER A 56 15.41 -17.27 6.45
C SER A 56 16.14 -16.32 7.40
N GLU A 57 16.76 -15.25 6.86
CA GLU A 57 17.50 -14.25 7.63
C GLU A 57 16.59 -13.11 8.11
N ALA A 58 15.39 -12.99 7.51
CA ALA A 58 14.44 -11.92 7.76
C ALA A 58 13.49 -12.23 8.94
N GLY A 59 13.29 -13.51 9.28
CA GLY A 59 12.50 -13.95 10.45
C GLY A 59 11.57 -15.13 10.15
N GLU A 60 10.92 -15.65 11.19
CA GLU A 60 10.09 -16.88 11.12
C GLU A 60 8.80 -16.73 10.29
N ALA A 61 8.32 -15.50 10.07
CA ALA A 61 7.12 -15.20 9.28
C ALA A 61 7.41 -14.67 7.87
N ALA A 62 8.67 -14.75 7.41
CA ALA A 62 9.11 -14.23 6.12
C ALA A 62 9.03 -15.31 5.03
N GLU A 63 8.24 -15.04 3.99
CA GLU A 63 8.21 -15.81 2.76
C GLU A 63 8.81 -14.98 1.62
N HIS A 64 9.32 -15.61 0.57
CA HIS A 64 9.69 -14.88 -0.65
C HIS A 64 8.59 -15.02 -1.70
N THR A 65 8.14 -13.88 -2.21
CA THR A 65 7.22 -13.81 -3.33
C THR A 65 7.93 -13.27 -4.56
N GLU A 66 7.70 -13.91 -5.69
CA GLU A 66 8.25 -13.56 -6.98
C GLU A 66 7.49 -12.39 -7.62
N GLY A 67 8.13 -11.23 -7.77
CA GLY A 67 7.61 -10.07 -8.49
C GLY A 67 8.30 -9.90 -9.84
N GLU A 68 7.54 -9.84 -10.93
CA GLU A 68 8.11 -9.63 -12.27
C GLU A 68 8.60 -8.20 -12.45
N VAL A 69 9.86 -8.04 -12.85
CA VAL A 69 10.50 -6.72 -13.01
C VAL A 69 10.78 -6.40 -14.48
N GLY A 70 11.05 -7.42 -15.29
CA GLY A 70 11.30 -7.21 -16.72
C GLY A 70 11.79 -8.43 -17.46
N TRP A 71 12.17 -8.24 -18.72
CA TRP A 71 12.63 -9.28 -19.62
C TRP A 71 13.94 -8.85 -20.29
N VAL A 72 14.94 -9.72 -20.25
CA VAL A 72 16.24 -9.48 -20.87
C VAL A 72 16.42 -10.29 -22.13
N CYS A 73 16.88 -9.63 -23.18
CA CYS A 73 17.32 -10.29 -24.40
C CYS A 73 18.73 -10.87 -24.20
N LYS A 74 18.90 -12.19 -24.34
CA LYS A 74 20.21 -12.85 -24.19
C LYS A 74 21.22 -12.46 -25.28
N SER A 75 20.76 -12.01 -26.43
CA SER A 75 21.63 -11.54 -27.52
C SER A 75 22.24 -10.17 -27.24
N CYS A 76 21.44 -9.22 -26.75
CA CYS A 76 21.87 -7.83 -26.56
C CYS A 76 22.19 -7.45 -25.11
N ARG A 77 21.81 -8.28 -24.14
CA ARG A 77 21.85 -7.97 -22.70
C ARG A 77 21.08 -6.68 -22.33
N LEU A 78 20.06 -6.36 -23.12
CA LEU A 78 19.12 -5.25 -22.89
C LEU A 78 17.90 -5.75 -22.12
N VAL A 79 17.47 -4.96 -21.15
CA VAL A 79 16.31 -5.19 -20.28
C VAL A 79 15.14 -4.39 -20.82
N PHE A 80 13.99 -5.03 -20.91
CA PHE A 80 12.75 -4.45 -21.38
C PHE A 80 11.69 -4.56 -20.27
N PRO A 81 10.91 -3.50 -20.03
CA PRO A 81 9.86 -3.51 -19.02
C PRO A 81 8.62 -4.28 -19.45
N SER A 82 8.54 -4.72 -20.71
CA SER A 82 7.41 -5.50 -21.21
C SER A 82 7.86 -6.56 -22.23
N PRO A 83 7.19 -7.73 -22.26
CA PRO A 83 7.55 -8.81 -23.17
C PRO A 83 7.22 -8.44 -24.62
N GLN A 84 6.25 -7.56 -24.86
CA GLN A 84 5.91 -7.10 -26.21
C GLN A 84 7.04 -6.27 -26.83
N LEU A 85 7.70 -5.42 -26.03
CA LEU A 85 8.80 -4.57 -26.50
C LEU A 85 10.03 -5.43 -26.80
N LEU A 86 10.31 -6.41 -25.95
CA LEU A 86 11.35 -7.40 -26.21
C LEU A 86 11.03 -8.23 -27.47
N ALA A 87 9.80 -8.70 -27.65
CA ALA A 87 9.42 -9.46 -28.84
C ALA A 87 9.56 -8.62 -30.13
N ALA A 88 9.19 -7.34 -30.08
CA ALA A 88 9.40 -6.40 -31.19
C ALA A 88 10.89 -6.21 -31.49
N HIS A 89 11.73 -6.06 -30.46
CA HIS A 89 13.18 -5.97 -30.59
C HIS A 89 13.80 -7.24 -31.18
N GLN A 90 13.37 -8.42 -30.72
CA GLN A 90 13.83 -9.71 -31.25
C GLN A 90 13.46 -9.89 -32.71
N ARG A 91 12.24 -9.49 -33.10
CA ARG A 91 11.79 -9.54 -34.50
C ARG A 91 12.56 -8.56 -35.37
N ALA A 92 12.85 -7.38 -34.86
CA ALA A 92 13.59 -6.35 -35.60
C ALA A 92 15.05 -6.73 -35.86
N LEU A 93 15.70 -7.41 -34.92
CA LEU A 93 17.12 -7.77 -34.98
C LEU A 93 17.37 -9.26 -35.25
N ASP A 94 16.32 -10.04 -35.52
CA ASP A 94 16.37 -11.49 -35.71
C ASP A 94 17.09 -12.25 -34.57
N HIS A 95 16.79 -11.89 -33.33
CA HIS A 95 17.39 -12.49 -32.14
C HIS A 95 16.57 -13.65 -31.58
N SER A 96 16.96 -14.88 -31.90
CA SER A 96 16.33 -16.13 -31.42
C SER A 96 17.03 -16.78 -30.21
N ARG A 97 18.09 -16.16 -29.68
CA ARG A 97 18.97 -16.74 -28.64
C ARG A 97 18.34 -16.92 -27.24
N GLY A 98 17.05 -16.63 -27.12
CA GLY A 98 16.27 -16.79 -25.90
C GLY A 98 16.09 -15.51 -25.08
N VAL A 99 15.14 -15.59 -24.17
CA VAL A 99 14.71 -14.51 -23.27
C VAL A 99 14.99 -14.94 -21.85
N LEU A 100 15.37 -13.99 -21.00
CA LEU A 100 15.48 -14.21 -19.56
C LEU A 100 14.48 -13.33 -18.83
N ARG A 101 13.51 -13.93 -18.15
CA ARG A 101 12.58 -13.21 -17.27
C ARG A 101 13.31 -12.82 -15.98
N LEU A 102 13.26 -11.53 -15.63
CA LEU A 102 13.77 -11.03 -14.37
C LEU A 102 12.64 -10.95 -13.37
N THR A 103 12.83 -11.69 -12.30
CA THR A 103 11.94 -11.70 -11.15
C THR A 103 12.71 -11.16 -9.94
N GLN A 104 12.13 -10.22 -9.22
CA GLN A 104 12.62 -9.79 -7.92
C GLN A 104 11.90 -10.59 -6.84
N LEU A 105 12.65 -11.21 -5.93
CA LEU A 105 12.04 -11.79 -4.74
C LEU A 105 11.77 -10.66 -3.74
N LEU A 106 10.50 -10.48 -3.40
CA LEU A 106 10.04 -9.60 -2.33
C LEU A 106 9.82 -10.42 -1.06
N TYR A 107 10.06 -9.82 0.09
CA TYR A 107 9.75 -10.39 1.39
C TYR A 107 8.26 -10.22 1.67
N ALA A 108 7.54 -11.33 1.79
CA ALA A 108 6.13 -11.36 2.15
C ALA A 108 5.96 -11.80 3.60
N CYS A 109 5.26 -11.01 4.40
CA CYS A 109 4.88 -11.41 5.76
C CYS A 109 3.69 -12.37 5.68
N THR A 110 3.83 -13.59 6.18
CA THR A 110 2.73 -14.57 6.16
C THR A 110 1.57 -14.18 7.08
N ALA A 111 1.84 -13.44 8.16
CA ALA A 111 0.83 -12.96 9.10
C ALA A 111 -0.01 -11.80 8.54
N CYS A 112 0.61 -10.88 7.80
CA CYS A 112 -0.03 -9.62 7.36
C CYS A 112 -0.25 -9.54 5.84
N ARG A 113 0.32 -10.47 5.07
CA ARG A 113 0.41 -10.42 3.60
C ARG A 113 1.06 -9.13 3.05
N HIS A 114 1.88 -8.47 3.85
CA HIS A 114 2.62 -7.27 3.46
C HIS A 114 3.87 -7.65 2.66
N HIS A 115 4.17 -6.93 1.59
CA HIS A 115 5.33 -7.16 0.72
C HIS A 115 6.37 -6.05 0.89
N ALA A 116 7.62 -6.42 1.10
CA ALA A 116 8.75 -5.51 1.26
C ALA A 116 9.87 -5.87 0.27
N ALA A 117 10.50 -4.85 -0.33
CA ALA A 117 11.55 -5.06 -1.33
C ALA A 117 12.93 -5.39 -0.74
N THR A 118 13.17 -5.05 0.54
CA THR A 118 14.43 -5.26 1.25
C THR A 118 14.19 -5.82 2.65
N GLN A 119 15.23 -6.44 3.23
CA GLN A 119 15.16 -6.96 4.59
C GLN A 119 14.95 -5.84 5.63
N ILE A 120 15.52 -4.66 5.40
CA ILE A 120 15.37 -3.50 6.30
C ILE A 120 13.90 -3.05 6.35
N GLU A 121 13.26 -2.90 5.20
CA GLU A 121 11.83 -2.57 5.10
C GLU A 121 10.99 -3.64 5.80
N TYR A 122 11.32 -4.91 5.60
CA TYR A 122 10.62 -6.03 6.23
C TYR A 122 10.77 -6.03 7.76
N ARG A 123 11.98 -5.80 8.28
CA ARG A 123 12.23 -5.73 9.72
C ARG A 123 11.47 -4.56 10.34
N ARG A 124 11.49 -3.40 9.69
CA ARG A 124 10.69 -2.23 10.11
C ARG A 124 9.19 -2.52 10.10
N HIS A 125 8.71 -3.33 9.14
CA HIS A 125 7.32 -3.80 9.15
C HIS A 125 7.01 -4.67 10.37
N LEU A 126 7.90 -5.61 10.74
CA LEU A 126 7.72 -6.44 11.95
C LEU A 126 7.64 -5.61 13.23
N GLU A 127 8.41 -4.53 13.31
CA GLU A 127 8.40 -3.58 14.43
C GLU A 127 7.17 -2.64 14.39
N GLY A 128 6.46 -2.62 13.26
CA GLY A 128 5.32 -1.75 13.03
C GLY A 128 4.04 -2.19 13.75
N GLU A 129 3.20 -1.22 14.09
CA GLU A 129 1.91 -1.48 14.74
C GLU A 129 0.97 -2.35 13.90
N GLN A 130 1.08 -2.28 12.57
CA GLN A 130 0.31 -3.12 11.65
C GLN A 130 0.63 -4.61 11.84
N HIS A 131 1.90 -4.97 12.03
CA HIS A 131 2.30 -6.34 12.31
C HIS A 131 1.89 -6.78 13.71
N ARG A 132 2.07 -5.91 14.71
CA ARG A 132 1.62 -6.18 16.09
C ARG A 132 0.11 -6.37 16.19
N ALA A 133 -0.69 -5.59 15.46
CA ALA A 133 -2.14 -5.72 15.44
C ALA A 133 -2.60 -7.03 14.76
N ALA A 134 -1.91 -7.46 13.71
CA ALA A 134 -2.23 -8.69 12.98
C ALA A 134 -1.76 -9.97 13.71
N THR A 135 -0.68 -9.88 14.50
CA THR A 135 -0.14 -11.00 15.29
C THR A 135 -0.63 -11.01 16.74
N ALA A 136 -1.26 -9.93 17.21
CA ALA A 136 -1.95 -9.94 18.48
C ALA A 136 -3.02 -11.04 18.46
N PRO A 137 -3.13 -11.86 19.53
CA PRO A 137 -4.29 -12.73 19.67
C PRO A 137 -5.53 -11.84 19.56
N ALA A 138 -6.45 -12.19 18.67
CA ALA A 138 -7.64 -11.41 18.38
C ALA A 138 -8.53 -11.25 19.63
N ILE A 139 -8.17 -10.32 20.49
CA ILE A 139 -9.06 -9.65 21.41
C ILE A 139 -9.22 -8.24 20.85
N THR A 140 -10.25 -8.11 20.00
CA THR A 140 -10.96 -6.85 19.71
C THR A 140 -10.13 -5.70 19.15
N SER A 141 -10.16 -5.53 17.83
CA SER A 141 -10.07 -4.19 17.20
C SER A 141 -10.74 -4.20 15.83
N SER A 142 -12.06 -4.39 15.85
CA SER A 142 -12.93 -3.79 14.85
C SER A 142 -13.53 -2.54 15.50
N SER A 143 -12.94 -1.39 15.20
CA SER A 143 -13.54 -0.10 15.58
C SER A 143 -14.83 0.09 14.80
N SER A 144 -15.97 -0.03 15.48
CA SER A 144 -17.17 0.76 15.23
C SER A 144 -18.08 0.72 16.46
N ASN A 145 -17.90 1.74 17.30
CA ASN A 145 -18.84 2.29 18.29
C ASN A 145 -19.24 1.45 19.53
N ASN A 146 -19.07 2.14 20.67
CA ASN A 146 -19.75 2.00 21.96
C ASN A 146 -19.17 1.09 23.06
N ILE A 147 -18.75 1.80 24.11
CA ILE A 147 -18.97 1.56 25.55
C ILE A 147 -18.02 0.57 26.24
N VAL A 148 -17.01 1.17 26.87
CA VAL A 148 -16.43 0.81 28.18
C VAL A 148 -17.15 -0.33 28.91
N GLU A 149 -16.61 -1.54 28.78
CA GLU A 149 -16.79 -2.62 29.74
C GLU A 149 -15.78 -2.44 30.86
N ASP A 150 -16.12 -1.56 31.80
CA ASP A 150 -15.56 -1.63 33.13
C ASP A 150 -16.74 -1.78 34.10
N ALA A 151 -16.74 -2.87 34.87
CA ALA A 151 -17.84 -3.26 35.76
C ALA A 151 -18.24 -2.13 36.73
N GLU A 152 -17.34 -1.20 36.98
CA GLU A 152 -17.57 -0.05 37.85
C GLU A 152 -18.47 1.01 37.16
N VAL A 153 -18.36 1.20 35.84
CA VAL A 153 -19.18 2.16 35.08
C VAL A 153 -20.63 1.68 34.94
N ALA A 154 -20.84 0.37 34.78
CA ALA A 154 -22.18 -0.22 34.76
C ALA A 154 -22.92 -0.07 36.11
N ALA A 155 -22.19 -0.06 37.23
CA ALA A 155 -22.77 0.21 38.54
C ALA A 155 -23.22 1.67 38.67
N VAL A 156 -22.41 2.62 38.19
CA VAL A 156 -22.75 4.06 38.21
C VAL A 156 -24.00 4.35 37.38
N VAL A 157 -24.14 3.77 36.19
CA VAL A 157 -25.33 3.96 35.33
C VAL A 157 -26.60 3.40 35.99
N ARG A 158 -26.52 2.25 36.67
CA ARG A 158 -27.66 1.70 37.43
C ARG A 158 -28.05 2.61 38.59
N GLN A 159 -27.08 3.20 39.27
CA GLN A 159 -27.33 4.14 40.38
C GLN A 159 -27.99 5.45 39.90
N ILE A 160 -27.52 6.03 38.78
CA ILE A 160 -28.14 7.22 38.18
C ILE A 160 -29.58 6.91 37.73
N THR A 161 -29.80 5.74 37.13
CA THR A 161 -31.14 5.33 36.66
C THR A 161 -32.12 5.15 37.82
N ALA A 162 -31.68 4.56 38.93
CA ALA A 162 -32.51 4.41 40.13
C ALA A 162 -32.90 5.75 40.75
N LEU A 163 -31.98 6.74 40.76
CA LEU A 163 -32.27 8.09 41.25
C LEU A 163 -33.29 8.82 40.37
N ALA A 164 -33.24 8.65 39.05
CA ALA A 164 -34.19 9.27 38.14
C ALA A 164 -35.61 8.70 38.27
N GLN A 165 -35.75 7.40 38.54
CA GLN A 165 -37.06 6.76 38.72
C GLN A 165 -37.71 7.10 40.05
N ALA A 166 -36.93 7.37 41.09
CA ALA A 166 -37.44 7.84 42.38
C ALA A 166 -37.91 9.31 42.35
N ALA A 167 -37.61 10.05 41.28
CA ALA A 167 -37.85 11.49 41.17
C ALA A 167 -39.06 11.88 40.30
N GLN A 168 -39.97 10.96 39.95
CA GLN A 168 -41.23 11.35 39.29
C GLN A 168 -42.32 11.67 40.33
N PRO A 169 -42.67 12.94 40.58
CA PRO A 169 -43.93 13.29 41.22
C PRO A 169 -45.07 13.02 40.23
N ALA A 170 -46.05 12.23 40.68
CA ALA A 170 -47.34 12.11 40.04
C ALA A 170 -47.99 13.49 39.92
N THR A 171 -48.53 13.84 38.75
CA THR A 171 -49.67 14.75 38.59
C THR A 171 -50.19 14.69 37.14
N ASP A 172 -51.33 14.03 36.95
CA ASP A 172 -52.29 14.32 35.89
C ASP A 172 -52.67 15.80 35.93
N THR A 173 -52.72 16.52 34.79
CA THR A 173 -53.83 17.46 34.52
C THR A 173 -53.96 17.86 33.05
N ASN A 174 -55.10 17.47 32.47
CA ASN A 174 -55.99 18.25 31.61
C ASN A 174 -55.79 19.79 31.65
N ALA A 175 -55.57 20.44 30.50
CA ALA A 175 -56.34 21.60 30.03
C ALA A 175 -55.80 22.19 28.71
N ASN A 176 -56.66 22.16 27.70
CA ASN A 176 -56.79 23.10 26.58
C ASN A 176 -56.64 24.56 27.01
N ILE A 177 -56.10 25.45 26.15
CA ILE A 177 -56.62 26.81 25.80
C ILE A 177 -55.56 27.58 24.96
N ASN A 178 -55.90 27.84 23.70
CA ASN A 178 -55.38 28.94 22.89
C ASN A 178 -55.80 30.28 23.51
N LYS A 179 -54.89 31.26 23.65
CA LYS A 179 -55.27 32.69 23.74
C LYS A 179 -54.13 33.68 23.44
N ASP A 180 -54.43 34.61 22.52
CA ASP A 180 -53.91 35.97 22.23
C ASP A 180 -52.39 36.25 22.25
N GLU A 181 -51.77 36.66 21.13
CA GLU A 181 -51.77 38.02 20.52
C GLU A 181 -51.39 39.17 21.48
N ALA A 182 -50.22 39.79 21.25
CA ALA A 182 -50.10 41.20 20.80
C ALA A 182 -48.70 41.80 21.05
N ALA A 183 -48.39 42.82 20.21
CA ALA A 183 -47.36 43.86 20.27
C ALA A 183 -46.11 43.60 19.39
N SER A 184 -46.08 44.05 18.13
CA SER A 184 -45.86 45.45 17.64
C SER A 184 -44.42 45.91 17.90
N THR A 185 -43.58 46.41 16.98
CA THR A 185 -43.69 47.10 15.65
C THR A 185 -42.22 47.37 15.21
N PRO A 186 -41.86 48.14 14.15
CA PRO A 186 -42.42 48.37 12.80
C PRO A 186 -41.37 48.21 11.65
N GLY A 187 -41.83 48.21 10.39
CA GLY A 187 -41.04 48.25 9.14
C GLY A 187 -40.32 49.61 8.86
N PRO A 188 -39.90 49.94 7.62
CA PRO A 188 -40.69 49.81 6.37
C PRO A 188 -39.91 49.23 5.16
N GLN A 189 -40.52 48.28 4.45
CA GLN A 189 -41.07 48.35 3.07
C GLN A 189 -40.09 48.44 1.88
N PRO A 190 -40.33 47.60 0.84
CA PRO A 190 -39.68 47.65 -0.47
C PRO A 190 -40.40 48.63 -1.41
N ALA A 191 -39.68 49.12 -2.42
CA ALA A 191 -40.27 49.86 -3.54
C ALA A 191 -40.36 48.98 -4.81
N PRO A 192 -41.32 49.26 -5.71
CA PRO A 192 -41.86 48.29 -6.66
C PRO A 192 -41.44 48.51 -8.13
N SER A 193 -41.67 47.45 -8.93
CA SER A 193 -42.15 47.41 -10.32
C SER A 193 -41.65 48.42 -11.35
N GLN A 194 -41.02 47.90 -12.41
CA GLN A 194 -41.44 47.99 -13.83
C GLN A 194 -40.98 46.71 -14.54
#